data_AF-A0AAV5QG47-F1
#
_entry.id   AF-A0AAV5QG47-F1
#
_cell.length_a   1.000
_cell.length_b   1.000
_cell.length_c   1.000
_cell.angle_alpha   90.00
_cell.angle_beta   90.00
_cell.angle_gamma   90.00
#
_symmetry.space_group_name_H-M   'P 1'
#
loop_
_entity.id
_entity.type
_entity.pdbx_description
1 polymer ?
#
loop_
_entity_poly.entity_id
_entity_poly.type
_entity_poly.pdbx_seq_one_letter_code
_entity_poly.pdbx_strand_id
1 'polypeptide(L)'
;MLLSLTSQASQCIHGITMVLLNQIINFLLLLRSVSCGDLLEGKKSELRWPAPNFRTSFGLSNPWDDHDTFALLQSKTQQLPPIITNPDENQTTILPGDIPDYVLNFAPLVHLYSEERYLPYDINKFVSHLYLQFGNGTNLTTHADLPLNLSRLADFAQYSTEEQVFMTSLEDYSVDPEWITGKHNKPRYENGEITDAPAVLIVVDKGNGWVDSYWFYFYSFNLGPFVMGCGPYGNHVGDWEHSLVRFYDGTPTHVWMSAHGGGNGYKFDAVEKFGEFDQGEWHNHPNSRRNNGTKNQRPVIFSARGTHANYASVGQHAHDLPYSILSDFTDRGPLWDPAMNYLAYTWDGVNLVPSLNKTSRITNNTDFIYKYNNREREYGPWLFFMGQWGDKKMDPKDPRQVWSPWEYKYIDGPRGPLAKNLLRENICQRSKWWNFWDGCTVRNHLNMGSGIESEGANTCITISNKISNPIIRLIFSWISYGGWICFIVDNFWA
;
A
#
# COMPACT_ATOMS: atom_id res chain seq x y z
N MET A 1 -28.59 -1.40 33.31
CA MET A 1 -27.63 -2.09 32.42
C MET A 1 -28.24 -2.59 31.11
N LEU A 2 -29.50 -3.08 31.06
CA LEU A 2 -30.16 -3.41 29.79
C LEU A 2 -30.59 -2.21 28.91
N LEU A 3 -30.69 -0.99 29.48
CA LEU A 3 -31.22 0.18 28.77
C LEU A 3 -30.18 0.99 27.95
N SER A 4 -28.87 0.81 28.17
CA SER A 4 -27.85 1.51 27.36
C SER A 4 -27.41 0.70 26.14
N LEU A 5 -27.34 -0.63 26.25
CA LEU A 5 -27.10 -1.58 25.15
C LEU A 5 -28.17 -1.48 24.05
N THR A 6 -29.42 -1.17 24.42
CA THR A 6 -30.51 -0.97 23.45
C THR A 6 -30.41 0.35 22.70
N SER A 7 -29.78 1.39 23.24
CA SER A 7 -29.80 2.72 22.60
C SER A 7 -28.85 2.84 21.39
N GLN A 8 -27.63 2.30 21.49
CA GLN A 8 -26.66 2.31 20.39
C GLN A 8 -26.99 1.26 19.32
N ALA A 9 -27.43 0.07 19.74
CA ALA A 9 -27.96 -0.94 18.80
C ALA A 9 -29.22 -0.42 18.08
N SER A 10 -30.12 0.28 18.79
CA SER A 10 -31.28 0.92 18.17
C SER A 10 -30.88 2.05 17.21
N GLN A 11 -29.83 2.82 17.51
CA GLN A 11 -29.33 3.87 16.61
C GLN A 11 -28.69 3.31 15.34
N CYS A 12 -27.85 2.26 15.41
CA CYS A 12 -27.33 1.61 14.20
C CYS A 12 -28.48 0.90 13.43
N ILE A 13 -29.46 0.27 14.10
CA ILE A 13 -30.65 -0.33 13.43
C ILE A 13 -31.53 0.74 12.76
N HIS A 14 -31.74 1.89 13.39
CA HIS A 14 -32.48 3.03 12.80
C HIS A 14 -31.74 3.65 11.62
N GLY A 15 -30.42 3.76 11.68
CA GLY A 15 -29.59 4.18 10.54
C GLY A 15 -29.70 3.22 9.35
N ILE A 16 -29.62 1.91 9.61
CA ILE A 16 -29.81 0.86 8.62
C ILE A 16 -31.21 0.94 7.98
N THR A 17 -32.26 1.11 8.79
CA THR A 17 -33.64 1.20 8.27
C THR A 17 -33.92 2.48 7.51
N MET A 18 -33.38 3.65 7.91
CA MET A 18 -33.60 4.91 7.18
C MET A 18 -32.90 4.95 5.82
N VAL A 19 -31.68 4.39 5.70
CA VAL A 19 -30.98 4.32 4.40
C VAL A 19 -31.71 3.36 3.45
N LEU A 20 -32.13 2.19 3.95
CA LEU A 20 -32.96 1.25 3.18
C LEU A 20 -34.33 1.84 2.82
N LEU A 21 -34.98 2.59 3.71
CA LEU A 21 -36.25 3.27 3.41
C LEU A 21 -36.08 4.35 2.34
N ASN A 22 -35.05 5.20 2.43
CA ASN A 22 -34.81 6.24 1.42
C ASN A 22 -34.51 5.64 0.04
N GLN A 23 -33.81 4.51 -0.01
CA GLN A 23 -33.55 3.75 -1.24
C GLN A 23 -34.87 3.19 -1.84
N ILE A 24 -35.75 2.64 -0.99
CA ILE A 24 -37.06 2.09 -1.42
C ILE A 24 -38.04 3.21 -1.82
N ILE A 25 -38.05 4.34 -1.12
CA ILE A 25 -38.91 5.49 -1.44
C ILE A 25 -38.51 6.11 -2.78
N ASN A 26 -37.21 6.28 -3.04
CA ASN A 26 -36.73 6.76 -4.33
C ASN A 26 -37.07 5.77 -5.47
N PHE A 27 -37.02 4.46 -5.21
CA PHE A 27 -37.46 3.42 -6.14
C PHE A 27 -38.97 3.50 -6.46
N LEU A 28 -39.82 3.71 -5.44
CA LEU A 28 -41.28 3.83 -5.60
C LEU A 28 -41.71 5.14 -6.28
N LEU A 29 -40.95 6.22 -6.09
CA LEU A 29 -41.19 7.51 -6.78
C LEU A 29 -40.85 7.44 -8.28
N LEU A 30 -39.86 6.62 -8.67
CA LEU A 30 -39.50 6.36 -10.07
C LEU A 30 -40.50 5.44 -10.79
N LEU A 31 -41.16 4.53 -10.09
CA LEU A 31 -42.23 3.70 -10.67
C LEU A 31 -43.51 4.50 -10.97
N ARG A 32 -43.70 5.68 -10.35
CA ARG A 32 -44.83 6.57 -10.62
C ARG A 32 -44.65 7.46 -11.87
N SER A 33 -43.46 7.52 -12.46
CA SER A 33 -43.21 8.32 -13.68
C SER A 33 -43.28 7.51 -14.98
N VAL A 34 -43.54 6.20 -14.91
CA VAL A 34 -43.75 5.36 -16.10
C VAL A 34 -45.24 5.10 -16.30
N SER A 35 -45.88 5.99 -17.05
CA SER A 35 -47.22 5.79 -17.60
C SER A 35 -47.16 4.88 -18.83
N CYS A 36 -48.02 3.86 -18.82
CA CYS A 36 -48.21 2.80 -19.79
C CYS A 36 -48.81 3.31 -21.12
N GLY A 37 -48.36 2.77 -22.25
CA GLY A 37 -48.96 2.97 -23.57
C GLY A 37 -48.31 2.11 -24.67
N ASP A 38 -49.05 1.08 -25.11
CA ASP A 38 -48.97 0.28 -26.35
C ASP A 38 -47.83 -0.78 -26.46
N LEU A 39 -48.04 -2.05 -26.08
CA LEU A 39 -48.76 -3.17 -26.75
C LEU A 39 -48.16 -3.65 -28.09
N LEU A 40 -47.62 -4.87 -28.02
CA LEU A 40 -47.76 -5.99 -28.96
C LEU A 40 -47.60 -5.74 -30.47
N GLU A 41 -46.53 -6.30 -31.05
CA GLU A 41 -46.65 -7.35 -32.06
C GLU A 41 -45.26 -7.91 -32.42
N GLY A 42 -45.13 -9.24 -32.36
CA GLY A 42 -43.95 -9.93 -32.86
C GLY A 42 -44.01 -10.05 -34.38
N LYS A 43 -42.89 -9.73 -35.05
CA LYS A 43 -42.56 -10.30 -36.37
C LYS A 43 -41.05 -10.23 -36.60
N LYS A 44 -40.47 -11.40 -36.91
CA LYS A 44 -39.13 -11.55 -37.49
C LYS A 44 -39.15 -11.04 -38.94
N SER A 45 -38.15 -10.26 -39.31
CA SER A 45 -37.71 -10.15 -40.71
C SER A 45 -36.22 -9.78 -40.75
N GLU A 46 -35.43 -10.63 -41.40
CA GLU A 46 -34.07 -10.33 -41.87
C GLU A 46 -34.11 -9.22 -42.92
N LEU A 47 -33.17 -8.27 -42.89
CA LEU A 47 -32.80 -7.51 -44.09
C LEU A 47 -31.40 -6.88 -44.00
N ARG A 48 -30.63 -7.15 -45.06
CA ARG A 48 -29.25 -6.68 -45.37
C ARG A 48 -29.17 -5.15 -45.49
N TRP A 49 -27.99 -4.61 -45.19
CA TRP A 49 -27.57 -3.27 -45.60
C TRP A 49 -26.45 -3.31 -46.67
N PRO A 50 -26.51 -2.46 -47.71
CA PRO A 50 -25.53 -2.41 -48.79
C PRO A 50 -24.34 -1.51 -48.47
N ALA A 51 -23.19 -1.79 -49.08
CA ALA A 51 -22.02 -0.92 -49.10
C ALA A 51 -22.22 0.24 -50.10
N PRO A 52 -21.74 1.47 -49.80
CA PRO A 52 -21.55 2.49 -50.82
C PRO A 52 -20.08 2.59 -51.25
N ASN A 53 -19.87 2.47 -52.56
CA ASN A 53 -18.68 2.94 -53.26
C ASN A 53 -18.79 4.46 -53.49
N PHE A 54 -17.72 5.20 -53.19
CA PHE A 54 -17.47 6.51 -53.80
C PHE A 54 -15.99 6.61 -54.20
N ARG A 55 -15.75 6.82 -55.51
CA ARG A 55 -14.47 7.23 -56.09
C ARG A 55 -14.59 8.68 -56.53
N THR A 56 -13.64 9.52 -56.13
CA THR A 56 -13.16 10.67 -56.92
C THR A 56 -11.67 10.85 -56.67
N SER A 57 -10.95 11.20 -57.73
CA SER A 57 -9.50 11.13 -57.91
C SER A 57 -8.76 12.46 -57.78
N PHE A 58 -7.44 12.34 -57.56
CA PHE A 58 -6.32 13.29 -57.76
C PHE A 58 -5.84 14.16 -56.57
N GLY A 59 -4.55 14.00 -56.22
CA GLY A 59 -3.74 15.03 -55.55
C GLY A 59 -2.72 14.54 -54.50
N LEU A 60 -1.67 13.85 -54.96
CA LEU A 60 -0.35 13.56 -54.34
C LEU A 60 0.06 14.29 -53.02
N SER A 61 0.27 13.53 -51.95
CA SER A 61 1.54 13.40 -51.21
C SER A 61 1.36 12.39 -50.06
N ASN A 62 2.03 11.22 -50.13
CA ASN A 62 2.12 10.27 -49.01
C ASN A 62 3.04 10.86 -47.92
N PRO A 63 2.61 11.02 -46.66
CA PRO A 63 3.51 11.26 -45.53
C PRO A 63 3.99 9.95 -44.89
N TRP A 64 3.64 8.79 -45.46
CA TRP A 64 4.03 7.48 -44.95
C TRP A 64 5.33 7.01 -45.60
N ASP A 65 6.40 7.73 -45.31
CA ASP A 65 7.77 7.26 -45.49
C ASP A 65 8.56 7.61 -44.22
N ASP A 66 8.01 7.21 -43.06
CA ASP A 66 8.74 7.21 -41.79
C ASP A 66 9.16 5.76 -41.50
N HIS A 67 10.35 5.44 -42.02
CA HIS A 67 11.11 4.23 -41.73
C HIS A 67 11.40 4.03 -40.21
N ASP A 68 11.02 4.97 -39.35
CA ASP A 68 11.13 4.89 -37.88
C ASP A 68 9.97 4.17 -37.17
N THR A 69 8.80 4.03 -37.80
CA THR A 69 7.64 3.37 -37.16
C THR A 69 7.75 1.84 -37.12
N PHE A 70 8.43 1.24 -38.09
CA PHE A 70 8.72 -0.20 -38.09
C PHE A 70 9.93 -0.58 -37.24
N ALA A 71 10.85 0.36 -36.95
CA ALA A 71 11.95 0.15 -36.00
C ALA A 71 11.45 0.13 -34.54
N LEU A 72 10.37 0.87 -34.23
CA LEU A 72 9.70 0.85 -32.92
C LEU A 72 8.83 -0.40 -32.71
N LEU A 73 8.29 -0.99 -33.78
CA LEU A 73 7.57 -2.28 -33.74
C LEU A 73 8.51 -3.51 -33.78
N GLN A 74 9.81 -3.28 -34.01
CA GLN A 74 10.87 -4.29 -33.96
C GLN A 74 11.73 -4.23 -32.70
N SER A 75 11.36 -3.46 -31.67
CA SER A 75 11.85 -3.81 -30.34
C SER A 75 11.19 -5.13 -29.97
N LYS A 76 11.91 -6.24 -30.24
CA LYS A 76 11.71 -7.51 -29.54
C LYS A 76 11.32 -7.16 -28.12
N THR A 77 10.18 -7.68 -27.65
CA THR A 77 9.97 -7.87 -26.22
C THR A 77 11.21 -8.59 -25.71
N GLN A 78 12.18 -7.83 -25.23
CA GLN A 78 13.37 -8.35 -24.61
C GLN A 78 12.80 -8.96 -23.34
N GLN A 79 12.55 -10.27 -23.40
CA GLN A 79 11.95 -11.01 -22.31
C GLN A 79 12.90 -10.81 -21.13
N LEU A 80 12.46 -10.01 -20.15
CA LEU A 80 13.27 -9.72 -18.98
C LEU A 80 13.62 -11.06 -18.31
N PRO A 81 14.82 -11.19 -17.74
CA PRO A 81 15.21 -12.43 -17.08
C PRO A 81 14.25 -12.74 -15.92
N PRO A 82 14.12 -14.02 -15.53
CA PRO A 82 13.23 -14.40 -14.44
C PRO A 82 13.68 -13.77 -13.12
N ILE A 83 12.70 -13.44 -12.30
CA ILE A 83 12.86 -13.05 -10.89
C ILE A 83 13.05 -14.33 -10.09
N ILE A 84 14.04 -14.35 -9.20
CA ILE A 84 14.41 -15.52 -8.39
C ILE A 84 14.15 -15.21 -6.92
N THR A 85 13.51 -16.15 -6.22
CA THR A 85 13.24 -16.03 -4.78
C THR A 85 14.54 -16.00 -3.95
N ASN A 86 15.46 -16.94 -4.22
CA ASN A 86 16.76 -17.09 -3.55
C ASN A 86 17.86 -17.25 -4.62
N PRO A 87 18.46 -16.15 -5.11
CA PRO A 87 19.52 -16.22 -6.10
C PRO A 87 20.82 -16.80 -5.55
N ASP A 88 21.55 -17.54 -6.38
CA ASP A 88 22.91 -18.00 -6.09
C ASP A 88 23.92 -16.84 -6.15
N GLU A 89 25.14 -17.03 -5.63
CA GLU A 89 26.20 -16.00 -5.60
C GLU A 89 26.57 -15.42 -6.98
N ASN A 90 26.33 -16.17 -8.07
CA ASN A 90 26.59 -15.72 -9.43
C ASN A 90 25.42 -14.94 -10.06
N GLN A 91 24.24 -14.98 -9.43
CA GLN A 91 23.02 -14.31 -9.87
C GLN A 91 22.79 -13.01 -9.10
N THR A 92 23.29 -12.91 -7.86
CA THR A 92 23.21 -11.70 -7.06
C THR A 92 23.97 -10.55 -7.70
N THR A 93 23.41 -9.35 -7.53
CA THR A 93 23.88 -8.08 -8.07
C THR A 93 24.24 -7.07 -7.00
N ILE A 94 23.81 -7.30 -5.75
CA ILE A 94 24.19 -6.50 -4.58
C ILE A 94 24.92 -7.37 -3.55
N LEU A 95 25.90 -6.76 -2.87
CA LEU A 95 26.62 -7.41 -1.77
C LEU A 95 25.79 -7.34 -0.48
N PRO A 96 25.92 -8.30 0.46
CA PRO A 96 25.28 -8.21 1.76
C PRO A 96 25.64 -6.91 2.49
N GLY A 97 24.63 -6.17 2.94
CA GLY A 97 24.76 -4.86 3.57
C GLY A 97 24.96 -3.68 2.61
N ASP A 98 25.10 -3.90 1.30
CA ASP A 98 25.16 -2.82 0.32
C ASP A 98 23.76 -2.31 -0.03
N ILE A 99 23.55 -1.01 0.11
CA ILE A 99 22.32 -0.31 -0.27
C ILE A 99 22.65 0.52 -1.51
N PRO A 100 22.17 0.13 -2.71
CA PRO A 100 22.45 0.88 -3.92
C PRO A 100 21.83 2.28 -3.89
N ASP A 101 22.54 3.26 -4.43
CA ASP A 101 22.09 4.67 -4.40
C ASP A 101 20.73 4.87 -5.09
N TYR A 102 20.45 4.10 -6.15
CA TYR A 102 19.15 4.15 -6.84
C TYR A 102 17.97 3.80 -5.91
N VAL A 103 18.18 2.95 -4.89
CA VAL A 103 17.13 2.59 -3.91
C VAL A 103 16.71 3.81 -3.10
N LEU A 104 17.68 4.62 -2.67
CA LEU A 104 17.43 5.85 -1.91
C LEU A 104 16.90 6.96 -2.82
N ASN A 105 17.46 7.08 -4.02
CA ASN A 105 17.05 8.06 -5.01
C ASN A 105 15.59 7.90 -5.42
N PHE A 106 15.09 6.66 -5.56
CA PHE A 106 13.70 6.36 -5.88
C PHE A 106 12.86 5.98 -4.65
N ALA A 107 13.32 6.31 -3.45
CA ALA A 107 12.57 6.08 -2.22
C ALA A 107 11.18 6.73 -2.31
N PRO A 108 10.13 6.11 -1.79
CA PRO A 108 8.79 6.69 -1.79
C PRO A 108 8.74 7.94 -0.92
N LEU A 109 7.91 8.90 -1.32
CA LEU A 109 7.46 10.01 -0.50
C LEU A 109 6.05 9.71 0.00
N VAL A 110 5.75 10.05 1.25
CA VAL A 110 4.47 9.69 1.89
C VAL A 110 3.75 10.94 2.37
N HIS A 111 2.60 11.25 1.79
CA HIS A 111 1.67 12.18 2.40
C HIS A 111 0.98 11.49 3.58
N LEU A 112 1.15 12.05 4.78
CA LEU A 112 0.35 11.70 5.94
C LEU A 112 -0.98 12.44 5.86
N TYR A 113 -2.06 11.85 6.40
CA TYR A 113 -3.35 12.53 6.43
C TYR A 113 -3.29 13.83 7.22
N SER A 114 -3.92 14.90 6.72
CA SER A 114 -3.80 16.24 7.30
C SER A 114 -4.26 16.33 8.76
N GLU A 115 -5.25 15.53 9.14
CA GLU A 115 -5.78 15.40 10.50
C GLU A 115 -5.33 14.11 11.21
N GLU A 116 -4.21 13.49 10.79
CA GLU A 116 -3.73 12.26 11.42
C GLU A 116 -3.48 12.47 12.92
N ARG A 117 -3.99 11.54 13.72
CA ARG A 117 -3.88 11.50 15.17
C ARG A 117 -2.75 10.58 15.63
N TYR A 118 -2.52 9.50 14.90
CA TYR A 118 -1.55 8.46 15.19
C TYR A 118 -0.41 8.56 14.17
N LEU A 119 0.60 9.35 14.48
CA LEU A 119 1.73 9.63 13.58
C LEU A 119 2.79 8.51 13.65
N PRO A 120 3.71 8.42 12.66
CA PRO A 120 4.82 7.47 12.69
C PRO A 120 5.62 7.58 13.98
N TYR A 121 6.19 6.47 14.47
CA TYR A 121 6.87 6.45 15.77
C TYR A 121 8.17 5.65 15.80
N ASP A 122 9.07 5.99 16.73
CA ASP A 122 10.33 5.28 16.93
C ASP A 122 10.09 3.91 17.56
N ILE A 123 10.54 2.88 16.88
CA ILE A 123 10.30 1.48 17.24
C ILE A 123 11.03 1.12 18.56
N ASN A 124 12.22 1.67 18.80
CA ASN A 124 12.98 1.41 20.03
C ASN A 124 12.32 2.09 21.24
N LYS A 125 11.77 3.29 21.06
CA LYS A 125 10.93 3.94 22.09
C LYS A 125 9.61 3.19 22.29
N PHE A 126 8.95 2.74 21.23
CA PHE A 126 7.71 1.96 21.30
C PHE A 126 7.87 0.72 22.16
N VAL A 127 8.90 -0.11 21.90
CA VAL A 127 9.09 -1.36 22.66
C VAL A 127 9.36 -1.12 24.15
N SER A 128 9.88 0.05 24.53
CA SER A 128 10.14 0.39 25.93
C SER A 128 8.88 0.51 26.79
N HIS A 129 7.70 0.65 26.17
CA HIS A 129 6.39 0.68 26.82
C HIS A 129 5.71 -0.70 26.88
N LEU A 130 6.41 -1.76 26.48
CA LEU A 130 5.85 -3.09 26.30
C LEU A 130 6.64 -4.13 27.12
N TYR A 131 5.97 -5.25 27.40
CA TYR A 131 6.59 -6.47 27.90
C TYR A 131 6.18 -7.66 27.02
N LEU A 132 6.93 -8.76 27.04
CA LEU A 132 6.62 -9.94 26.22
C LEU A 132 5.79 -10.96 27.01
N GLN A 133 4.75 -11.48 26.37
CA GLN A 133 3.86 -12.50 26.93
C GLN A 133 3.53 -13.57 25.90
N PHE A 134 3.48 -14.84 26.32
CA PHE A 134 2.96 -15.92 25.49
C PHE A 134 1.44 -15.80 25.33
N GLY A 135 0.90 -16.40 24.27
CA GLY A 135 -0.53 -16.38 23.98
C GLY A 135 -1.41 -17.01 25.07
N ASN A 136 -0.84 -17.83 25.97
CA ASN A 136 -1.52 -18.38 27.14
C ASN A 136 -1.55 -17.42 28.36
N GLY A 137 -0.94 -16.24 28.27
CA GLY A 137 -0.86 -15.25 29.34
C GLY A 137 0.38 -15.36 30.24
N THR A 138 1.28 -16.31 29.99
CA THR A 138 2.53 -16.45 30.76
C THR A 138 3.51 -15.35 30.33
N ASN A 139 4.02 -14.59 31.29
CA ASN A 139 5.01 -13.54 31.01
C ASN A 139 6.34 -14.18 30.61
N LEU A 140 6.90 -13.71 29.50
CA LEU A 140 8.21 -14.11 29.00
C LEU A 140 9.31 -13.21 29.57
N THR A 141 9.05 -11.90 29.67
CA THR A 141 9.96 -10.92 30.27
C THR A 141 9.68 -10.71 31.75
N THR A 142 10.73 -10.44 32.52
CA THR A 142 10.68 -10.11 33.95
C THR A 142 10.91 -8.62 34.19
N HIS A 143 10.74 -8.16 35.43
CA HIS A 143 11.02 -6.76 35.80
C HIS A 143 12.47 -6.33 35.53
N ALA A 144 13.43 -7.27 35.56
CA ALA A 144 14.83 -6.97 35.28
C ALA A 144 15.13 -6.75 33.78
N ASP A 145 14.19 -7.16 32.91
CA ASP A 145 14.29 -6.98 31.47
C ASP A 145 13.69 -5.65 31.00
N LEU A 146 12.95 -4.95 31.89
CA LEU A 146 12.23 -3.72 31.58
C LEU A 146 13.00 -2.45 32.00
N PRO A 147 12.87 -1.34 31.24
CA PRO A 147 12.15 -1.23 29.96
C PRO A 147 12.85 -1.99 28.83
N LEU A 148 12.07 -2.56 27.92
CA LEU A 148 12.63 -3.24 26.75
C LEU A 148 13.30 -2.22 25.80
N ASN A 149 14.22 -2.73 24.99
CA ASN A 149 14.80 -2.05 23.85
C ASN A 149 14.97 -3.07 22.71
N LEU A 150 15.33 -2.63 21.50
CA LEU A 150 15.44 -3.52 20.35
C LEU A 150 16.50 -4.62 20.52
N SER A 151 17.63 -4.30 21.15
CA SER A 151 18.67 -5.31 21.43
C SER A 151 18.14 -6.40 22.36
N ARG A 152 17.40 -6.03 23.40
CA ARG A 152 16.75 -6.99 24.31
C ARG A 152 15.65 -7.77 23.62
N LEU A 153 14.85 -7.13 22.76
CA LEU A 153 13.84 -7.82 21.96
C LEU A 153 14.47 -8.93 21.11
N ALA A 154 15.66 -8.68 20.55
CA ALA A 154 16.38 -9.67 19.76
C ALA A 154 16.72 -10.94 20.56
N ASP A 155 17.04 -10.82 21.85
CA ASP A 155 17.32 -11.95 22.75
C ASP A 155 16.11 -12.89 22.88
N PHE A 156 14.89 -12.37 22.70
CA PHE A 156 13.64 -13.13 22.81
C PHE A 156 13.05 -13.57 21.46
N ALA A 157 13.65 -13.19 20.34
CA ALA A 157 13.13 -13.46 19.00
C ALA A 157 12.87 -14.96 18.76
N GLN A 158 13.74 -15.83 19.27
CA GLN A 158 13.64 -17.29 19.14
C GLN A 158 12.35 -17.88 19.72
N TYR A 159 11.74 -17.27 20.74
CA TYR A 159 10.51 -17.79 21.34
C TYR A 159 9.28 -17.57 20.45
N SER A 160 9.37 -16.58 19.55
CA SER A 160 8.26 -16.16 18.69
C SER A 160 8.14 -16.94 17.38
N THR A 161 9.08 -17.85 17.10
CA THR A 161 9.04 -18.73 15.92
C THR A 161 8.16 -19.96 16.15
N GLU A 162 8.12 -20.47 17.37
CA GLU A 162 7.38 -21.68 17.74
C GLU A 162 6.05 -21.36 18.43
N GLU A 163 6.03 -20.30 19.26
CA GLU A 163 4.86 -19.91 20.02
C GLU A 163 4.35 -18.52 19.63
N GLN A 164 3.06 -18.27 19.88
CA GLN A 164 2.50 -16.93 19.75
C GLN A 164 2.99 -16.08 20.92
N VAL A 165 3.87 -15.13 20.64
CA VAL A 165 4.34 -14.11 21.60
C VAL A 165 3.75 -12.76 21.22
N PHE A 166 3.27 -12.00 22.21
CA PHE A 166 2.67 -10.68 22.06
C PHE A 166 3.49 -9.64 22.83
N MET A 167 3.67 -8.46 22.24
CA MET A 167 4.16 -7.28 22.95
C MET A 167 2.99 -6.60 23.66
N THR A 168 2.89 -6.79 24.97
CA THR A 168 1.73 -6.32 25.75
C THR A 168 2.04 -4.98 26.41
N SER A 169 1.08 -4.06 26.39
CA SER A 169 1.23 -2.71 26.92
C SER A 169 1.41 -2.69 28.43
N LEU A 170 2.41 -1.94 28.92
CA LEU A 170 2.62 -1.67 30.35
C LEU A 170 1.63 -0.64 30.92
N GLU A 171 1.08 0.19 30.04
CA GLU A 171 0.25 1.34 30.37
C GLU A 171 -1.08 1.28 29.60
N ASP A 172 -2.10 2.00 30.06
CA ASP A 172 -3.38 2.09 29.35
C ASP A 172 -3.22 2.92 28.07
N TYR A 173 -3.15 2.26 26.92
CA TYR A 173 -3.06 2.93 25.62
C TYR A 173 -4.34 3.68 25.23
N SER A 174 -5.49 3.40 25.88
CA SER A 174 -6.79 3.97 25.47
C SER A 174 -6.95 5.45 25.84
N VAL A 175 -6.06 5.99 26.66
CA VAL A 175 -6.01 7.43 26.98
C VAL A 175 -5.14 8.24 26.02
N ASP A 176 -4.69 7.61 24.92
CA ASP A 176 -3.87 8.21 23.87
C ASP A 176 -2.58 8.85 24.41
N PRO A 177 -1.72 8.08 25.12
CA PRO A 177 -0.42 8.58 25.57
C PRO A 177 0.46 9.00 24.39
N GLU A 178 1.54 9.72 24.68
CA GLU A 178 2.44 10.25 23.66
C GLU A 178 3.01 9.15 22.77
N TRP A 179 3.41 8.01 23.36
CA TRP A 179 3.96 6.88 22.61
C TRP A 179 2.96 6.18 21.69
N ILE A 180 1.65 6.36 21.92
CA ILE A 180 0.58 5.85 21.06
C ILE A 180 0.27 6.82 19.91
N THR A 181 0.21 8.12 20.21
CA THR A 181 -0.17 9.13 19.21
C THR A 181 1.00 9.61 18.35
N GLY A 182 2.23 9.57 18.87
CA GLY A 182 3.39 10.18 18.22
C GLY A 182 3.18 11.65 17.90
N LYS A 183 2.36 12.39 18.67
CA LYS A 183 1.87 13.74 18.32
C LYS A 183 2.96 14.78 17.98
N HIS A 184 4.21 14.52 18.38
CA HIS A 184 5.37 15.36 18.10
C HIS A 184 6.12 14.98 16.82
N ASN A 185 5.83 13.81 16.24
CA ASN A 185 6.48 13.25 15.06
C ASN A 185 5.88 13.78 13.76
N LYS A 186 5.77 15.10 13.65
CA LYS A 186 5.32 15.75 12.42
C LYS A 186 6.51 15.91 11.46
N PRO A 187 6.32 15.67 10.15
CA PRO A 187 7.36 15.94 9.16
C PRO A 187 7.84 17.38 9.23
N ARG A 188 9.16 17.59 9.17
CA ARG A 188 9.76 18.92 9.00
C ARG A 188 9.31 19.52 7.68
N TYR A 189 8.93 20.80 7.68
CA TYR A 189 8.47 21.48 6.47
C TYR A 189 9.54 21.59 5.39
N GLU A 190 10.82 21.61 5.78
CA GLU A 190 11.94 21.85 4.87
C GLU A 190 12.29 20.64 4.01
N ASN A 191 12.28 19.44 4.60
CA ASN A 191 12.80 18.22 3.98
C ASN A 191 11.93 16.98 4.23
N GLY A 192 10.82 17.12 4.95
CA GLY A 192 9.95 15.99 5.30
C GLY A 192 10.51 15.04 6.33
N GLU A 193 11.65 15.30 6.97
CA GLU A 193 12.24 14.40 7.97
C GLU A 193 11.36 14.29 9.22
N ILE A 194 11.28 13.09 9.79
CA ILE A 194 10.82 12.86 11.16
C ILE A 194 11.97 12.25 11.96
N THR A 195 12.54 13.00 12.91
CA THR A 195 13.75 12.59 13.65
C THR A 195 13.49 11.40 14.59
N ASP A 196 12.31 11.35 15.21
CA ASP A 196 11.92 10.33 16.20
C ASP A 196 10.95 9.27 15.61
N ALA A 197 11.07 8.98 14.31
CA ALA A 197 10.36 7.90 13.64
C ALA A 197 11.14 7.41 12.41
N PRO A 198 12.25 6.66 12.59
CA PRO A 198 12.98 6.09 11.47
C PRO A 198 12.11 5.10 10.70
N ALA A 199 12.06 5.23 9.36
CA ALA A 199 11.54 4.18 8.50
C ALA A 199 12.47 2.95 8.51
N VAL A 200 11.99 1.79 8.06
CA VAL A 200 12.84 0.60 7.90
C VAL A 200 12.92 0.21 6.44
N LEU A 201 14.13 0.25 5.88
CA LEU A 201 14.45 -0.17 4.52
C LEU A 201 15.01 -1.59 4.56
N ILE A 202 14.37 -2.52 3.84
CA ILE A 202 14.89 -3.86 3.60
C ILE A 202 15.05 -4.06 2.10
N VAL A 203 16.29 -4.27 1.66
CA VAL A 203 16.63 -4.54 0.25
C VAL A 203 16.79 -6.05 0.05
N VAL A 204 16.14 -6.58 -0.98
CA VAL A 204 16.17 -8.00 -1.33
C VAL A 204 16.65 -8.13 -2.77
N ASP A 205 17.79 -8.80 -2.96
CA ASP A 205 18.26 -9.20 -4.29
C ASP A 205 17.40 -10.34 -4.82
N LYS A 206 16.92 -10.20 -6.05
CA LYS A 206 16.06 -11.18 -6.71
C LYS A 206 16.75 -11.86 -7.90
N GLY A 207 18.06 -11.72 -7.99
CA GLY A 207 18.89 -12.26 -9.05
C GLY A 207 18.68 -11.57 -10.39
N ASN A 208 19.63 -11.78 -11.31
CA ASN A 208 19.52 -11.35 -12.71
C ASN A 208 19.21 -9.85 -12.88
N GLY A 209 19.73 -8.99 -12.00
CA GLY A 209 19.50 -7.54 -12.05
C GLY A 209 18.23 -7.06 -11.37
N TRP A 210 17.39 -7.96 -10.84
CA TRP A 210 16.19 -7.59 -10.10
C TRP A 210 16.50 -7.29 -8.64
N VAL A 211 16.00 -6.15 -8.14
CA VAL A 211 16.13 -5.77 -6.74
C VAL A 211 14.81 -5.20 -6.24
N ASP A 212 14.38 -5.66 -5.07
CA ASP A 212 13.22 -5.15 -4.37
C ASP A 212 13.66 -4.29 -3.18
N SER A 213 13.11 -3.08 -3.09
CA SER A 213 13.27 -2.22 -1.91
C SER A 213 11.95 -2.12 -1.15
N TYR A 214 11.93 -2.66 0.06
CA TYR A 214 10.80 -2.58 0.96
C TYR A 214 10.98 -1.43 1.93
N TRP A 215 10.04 -0.50 1.94
CA TRP A 215 10.00 0.63 2.87
C TRP A 215 8.86 0.41 3.85
N PHE A 216 9.21 0.17 5.11
CA PHE A 216 8.25 -0.02 6.20
C PHE A 216 8.06 1.27 7.01
N TYR A 217 6.81 1.50 7.38
CA TYR A 217 6.34 2.64 8.17
C TYR A 217 5.70 2.09 9.43
N PHE A 218 6.22 2.51 10.58
CA PHE A 218 5.74 2.04 11.86
C PHE A 218 4.87 3.10 12.54
N TYR A 219 3.68 2.69 12.97
CA TYR A 219 2.79 3.49 13.81
C TYR A 219 2.53 2.73 15.11
N SER A 220 2.48 3.43 16.23
CA SER A 220 2.26 2.77 17.52
C SER A 220 0.83 2.29 17.73
N PHE A 221 -0.12 2.73 16.90
CA PHE A 221 -1.52 2.35 17.01
C PHE A 221 -2.22 2.50 15.67
N ASN A 222 -3.00 1.49 15.28
CA ASN A 222 -3.92 1.53 14.16
C ASN A 222 -5.33 1.87 14.66
N LEU A 223 -5.90 2.96 14.16
CA LEU A 223 -7.31 3.26 14.33
C LEU A 223 -8.07 2.63 13.18
N GLY A 224 -8.68 1.48 13.46
CA GLY A 224 -9.40 0.71 12.47
C GLY A 224 -10.59 1.47 11.87
N PRO A 225 -11.08 1.02 10.72
CA PRO A 225 -12.05 1.77 9.93
C PRO A 225 -13.45 1.83 10.58
N PHE A 226 -14.27 2.75 10.08
CA PHE A 226 -15.67 2.89 10.45
C PHE A 226 -16.57 2.18 9.43
N VAL A 227 -17.52 1.38 9.91
CA VAL A 227 -18.49 0.67 9.08
C VAL A 227 -19.84 1.39 9.19
N MET A 228 -20.29 2.03 8.12
CA MET A 228 -21.53 2.84 8.11
C MET A 228 -21.59 3.90 9.22
N GLY A 229 -20.45 4.47 9.61
CA GLY A 229 -20.35 5.43 10.72
C GLY A 229 -20.43 4.83 12.13
N CYS A 230 -20.64 3.52 12.27
CA CYS A 230 -20.46 2.79 13.52
C CYS A 230 -19.00 2.26 13.57
N GLY A 231 -18.32 2.35 14.71
CA GLY A 231 -16.90 1.97 14.84
C GLY A 231 -16.16 2.85 15.86
N PRO A 232 -14.82 2.85 15.85
CA PRO A 232 -13.91 2.11 14.94
C PRO A 232 -13.87 0.60 15.23
N TYR A 233 -13.50 -0.23 14.25
CA TYR A 233 -13.29 -1.68 14.41
C TYR A 233 -11.93 -2.13 13.87
N GLY A 234 -11.29 -3.11 14.52
CA GLY A 234 -9.95 -3.57 14.13
C GLY A 234 -8.80 -2.71 14.66
N ASN A 235 -9.02 -1.97 15.75
CA ASN A 235 -7.94 -1.24 16.43
C ASN A 235 -6.90 -2.21 16.96
N HIS A 236 -5.62 -1.84 16.85
CA HIS A 236 -4.55 -2.60 17.47
C HIS A 236 -3.37 -1.68 17.82
N VAL A 237 -2.70 -2.02 18.92
CA VAL A 237 -1.39 -1.45 19.27
C VAL A 237 -0.37 -2.00 18.29
N GLY A 238 0.56 -1.15 17.86
CA GLY A 238 1.56 -1.41 16.84
C GLY A 238 0.96 -1.62 15.46
N ASP A 239 1.58 -1.04 14.44
CA ASP A 239 1.12 -1.15 13.07
C ASP A 239 2.28 -1.08 12.08
N TRP A 240 2.24 -1.98 11.10
CA TRP A 240 3.29 -2.17 10.11
C TRP A 240 2.71 -2.09 8.71
N GLU A 241 2.74 -0.87 8.20
CA GLU A 241 2.48 -0.54 6.81
C GLU A 241 3.78 -0.50 6.02
N HIS A 242 3.69 -0.69 4.71
CA HIS A 242 4.87 -0.69 3.84
C HIS A 242 4.56 -0.44 2.37
N SER A 243 5.61 -0.12 1.63
CA SER A 243 5.61 -0.11 0.17
C SER A 243 6.81 -0.87 -0.38
N LEU A 244 6.73 -1.19 -1.66
CA LEU A 244 7.79 -1.85 -2.42
C LEU A 244 8.05 -1.03 -3.68
N VAL A 245 9.31 -0.69 -3.94
CA VAL A 245 9.77 -0.26 -5.27
C VAL A 245 10.66 -1.36 -5.84
N ARG A 246 10.28 -1.87 -7.00
CA ARG A 246 11.01 -2.94 -7.71
C ARG A 246 11.83 -2.36 -8.85
N PHE A 247 13.10 -2.77 -8.91
CA PHE A 247 14.06 -2.35 -9.91
C PHE A 247 14.45 -3.51 -10.81
N TYR A 248 14.75 -3.20 -12.06
CA TYR A 248 15.49 -4.07 -12.97
C TYR A 248 16.68 -3.28 -13.49
N ASP A 249 17.89 -3.78 -13.27
CA ASP A 249 19.15 -3.08 -13.54
C ASP A 249 19.03 -1.62 -13.10
N GLY A 250 18.84 -1.36 -11.79
CA GLY A 250 18.77 -0.02 -11.20
C GLY A 250 17.63 0.90 -11.67
N THR A 251 16.79 0.46 -12.60
CA THR A 251 15.68 1.25 -13.15
C THR A 251 14.38 0.83 -12.47
N PRO A 252 13.61 1.76 -11.87
CA PRO A 252 12.37 1.41 -11.19
C PRO A 252 11.31 0.97 -12.22
N THR A 253 10.66 -0.15 -11.94
CA THR A 253 9.67 -0.76 -12.85
C THR A 253 8.27 -0.77 -12.26
N HIS A 254 8.16 -0.97 -10.94
CA HIS A 254 6.89 -1.13 -10.25
C HIS A 254 6.91 -0.50 -8.87
N VAL A 255 5.74 -0.07 -8.42
CA VAL A 255 5.47 0.32 -7.04
C VAL A 255 4.32 -0.53 -6.52
N TRP A 256 4.44 -1.04 -5.31
CA TRP A 256 3.35 -1.69 -4.60
C TRP A 256 3.15 -1.04 -3.25
N MET A 257 1.89 -0.83 -2.88
CA MET A 257 1.48 -0.12 -1.68
C MET A 257 0.62 -1.07 -0.85
N SER A 258 1.02 -1.33 0.40
CA SER A 258 0.21 -2.14 1.30
C SER A 258 -1.04 -1.39 1.72
N ALA A 259 -2.13 -2.14 1.84
CA ALA A 259 -3.38 -1.64 2.38
C ALA A 259 -4.05 -2.81 3.09
N HIS A 260 -4.16 -2.70 4.42
CA HIS A 260 -4.70 -3.74 5.29
C HIS A 260 -3.94 -5.06 5.10
N GLY A 261 -4.70 -6.14 4.98
CA GLY A 261 -4.18 -7.43 4.64
C GLY A 261 -3.66 -7.58 3.20
N GLY A 262 -3.62 -6.56 2.36
CA GLY A 262 -3.23 -6.71 0.95
C GLY A 262 -2.55 -5.46 0.43
N GLY A 263 -2.94 -5.02 -0.76
CA GLY A 263 -2.39 -3.83 -1.37
C GLY A 263 -2.69 -3.75 -2.85
N ASN A 264 -2.14 -2.73 -3.52
CA ASN A 264 -2.26 -2.53 -4.95
C ASN A 264 -0.89 -2.34 -5.59
N GLY A 265 -0.66 -2.98 -6.73
CA GLY A 265 0.55 -2.83 -7.54
C GLY A 265 0.30 -1.93 -8.74
N TYR A 266 1.29 -1.12 -9.08
CA TYR A 266 1.29 -0.18 -10.20
C TYR A 266 2.60 -0.29 -10.96
N LYS A 267 2.57 -0.03 -12.27
CA LYS A 267 3.80 0.34 -12.98
C LYS A 267 4.35 1.64 -12.41
N PHE A 268 5.67 1.76 -12.32
CA PHE A 268 6.31 2.96 -11.78
C PHE A 268 5.90 4.22 -12.55
N ASP A 269 5.78 4.13 -13.87
CA ASP A 269 5.34 5.26 -14.71
C ASP A 269 3.90 5.70 -14.43
N ALA A 270 3.05 4.79 -13.93
CA ALA A 270 1.65 5.09 -13.67
C ALA A 270 1.44 5.97 -12.44
N VAL A 271 2.29 5.89 -11.43
CA VAL A 271 2.09 6.62 -10.16
C VAL A 271 2.53 8.08 -10.24
N GLU A 272 1.93 8.93 -9.41
CA GLU A 272 2.39 10.31 -9.21
C GLU A 272 3.85 10.33 -8.73
N LYS A 273 4.60 11.35 -9.19
CA LYS A 273 6.00 11.52 -8.81
C LYS A 273 6.29 12.96 -8.40
N PHE A 274 7.16 13.13 -7.41
CA PHE A 274 7.58 14.42 -6.88
C PHE A 274 9.08 14.41 -6.53
N GLY A 275 9.68 15.60 -6.39
CA GLY A 275 11.09 15.76 -5.99
C GLY A 275 12.05 15.33 -7.09
N GLU A 276 12.53 16.29 -7.89
CA GLU A 276 13.51 16.05 -8.94
C GLU A 276 14.89 15.76 -8.35
N PHE A 277 15.61 14.77 -8.87
CA PHE A 277 16.99 14.48 -8.49
C PHE A 277 17.84 14.06 -9.71
N ASP A 278 19.15 14.22 -9.59
CA ASP A 278 20.11 13.73 -10.58
C ASP A 278 20.57 12.31 -10.20
N GLN A 279 20.44 11.36 -11.12
CA GLN A 279 20.93 10.00 -10.93
C GLN A 279 22.39 9.98 -11.40
N GLY A 280 23.27 10.67 -10.67
CA GLY A 280 24.68 10.85 -11.06
C GLY A 280 25.37 9.53 -11.45
N GLU A 281 26.35 9.58 -12.38
CA GLU A 281 27.24 8.53 -12.96
C GLU A 281 26.74 7.09 -13.21
N TRP A 282 25.56 6.68 -12.77
CA TRP A 282 24.95 5.38 -13.06
C TRP A 282 24.53 5.27 -14.54
N HIS A 283 24.51 6.40 -15.25
CA HIS A 283 24.32 6.55 -16.69
C HIS A 283 25.37 5.84 -17.57
N ASN A 284 26.45 5.29 -17.01
CA ASN A 284 27.47 4.53 -17.75
C ASN A 284 27.20 3.01 -17.80
N HIS A 285 26.08 2.51 -17.25
CA HIS A 285 25.70 1.11 -17.41
C HIS A 285 25.36 0.80 -18.89
N PRO A 286 25.86 -0.30 -19.50
CA PRO A 286 25.67 -0.58 -20.93
C PRO A 286 24.19 -0.74 -21.36
N ASN A 287 23.28 -0.95 -20.40
CA ASN A 287 21.82 -1.00 -20.64
C ASN A 287 21.07 0.27 -20.19
N SER A 288 21.74 1.28 -19.62
CA SER A 288 21.10 2.55 -19.25
C SER A 288 20.84 3.35 -20.52
N ARG A 289 19.62 3.29 -21.05
CA ARG A 289 19.20 4.23 -22.11
C ARG A 289 19.35 5.64 -21.55
N ARG A 290 20.17 6.47 -22.19
CA ARG A 290 20.19 7.91 -21.95
C ARG A 290 18.80 8.45 -22.23
N ASN A 291 18.00 8.64 -21.19
CA ASN A 291 16.78 9.43 -21.29
C ASN A 291 17.23 10.90 -21.33
N ASN A 292 17.51 11.39 -22.53
CA ASN A 292 17.78 12.80 -22.79
C ASN A 292 16.51 13.62 -22.48
N GLY A 293 16.29 13.96 -21.20
CA GLY A 293 15.32 14.98 -20.79
C GLY A 293 14.21 14.58 -19.81
N THR A 294 14.09 13.32 -19.38
CA THR A 294 13.18 13.00 -18.26
C THR A 294 13.91 13.19 -16.94
N LYS A 295 13.44 14.15 -16.13
CA LYS A 295 13.96 14.35 -14.78
C LYS A 295 13.56 13.15 -13.92
N ASN A 296 14.49 12.59 -13.15
CA ASN A 296 14.17 11.51 -12.24
C ASN A 296 13.39 12.08 -11.04
N GLN A 297 12.33 11.38 -10.66
CA GLN A 297 11.42 11.80 -9.60
C GLN A 297 11.02 10.60 -8.75
N ARG A 298 10.63 10.86 -7.52
CA ARG A 298 10.28 9.85 -6.51
C ARG A 298 8.79 9.55 -6.52
N PRO A 299 8.36 8.29 -6.35
CA PRO A 299 6.94 7.96 -6.31
C PRO A 299 6.27 8.54 -5.07
N VAL A 300 5.04 9.02 -5.22
CA VAL A 300 4.23 9.58 -4.12
C VAL A 300 3.19 8.56 -3.67
N ILE A 301 3.07 8.41 -2.35
CA ILE A 301 2.13 7.54 -1.66
C ILE A 301 1.30 8.40 -0.70
N PHE A 302 0.03 8.04 -0.51
CA PHE A 302 -0.86 8.69 0.44
C PHE A 302 -1.29 7.68 1.50
N SER A 303 -0.95 7.96 2.76
CA SER A 303 -1.31 7.12 3.90
C SER A 303 -2.68 7.51 4.43
N ALA A 304 -3.54 6.52 4.64
CA ALA A 304 -4.91 6.71 5.08
C ALA A 304 -5.00 7.12 6.55
N ARG A 305 -6.02 7.92 6.85
CA ARG A 305 -6.35 8.33 8.21
C ARG A 305 -6.57 7.13 9.12
N GLY A 306 -5.72 6.97 10.14
CA GLY A 306 -5.87 6.01 11.22
C GLY A 306 -5.57 4.55 10.86
N THR A 307 -6.01 4.08 9.67
CA THR A 307 -5.73 2.73 9.18
C THR A 307 -4.35 2.62 8.53
N HIS A 308 -3.74 3.76 8.20
CA HIS A 308 -2.44 3.93 7.56
C HIS A 308 -2.23 3.22 6.22
N ALA A 309 -3.25 2.53 5.72
CA ALA A 309 -3.28 1.90 4.41
C ALA A 309 -2.81 2.88 3.31
N ASN A 310 -1.97 2.39 2.41
CA ASN A 310 -1.26 3.21 1.44
C ASN A 310 -1.95 3.18 0.07
N TYR A 311 -2.20 4.36 -0.47
CA TYR A 311 -2.89 4.57 -1.74
C TYR A 311 -2.08 5.41 -2.72
N ALA A 312 -2.35 5.24 -4.01
CA ALA A 312 -1.66 5.95 -5.09
C ALA A 312 -2.31 7.31 -5.41
N SER A 313 -3.41 7.67 -4.74
CA SER A 313 -4.14 8.91 -4.95
C SER A 313 -4.88 9.35 -3.68
N VAL A 314 -5.31 10.61 -3.68
CA VAL A 314 -6.15 11.21 -2.64
C VAL A 314 -7.63 10.86 -2.82
N GLY A 315 -8.40 10.92 -1.73
CA GLY A 315 -9.84 10.69 -1.71
C GLY A 315 -10.26 9.50 -0.84
N GLN A 316 -11.49 9.06 -1.06
CA GLN A 316 -12.14 7.93 -0.41
C GLN A 316 -11.89 6.64 -1.19
N HIS A 317 -11.34 5.64 -0.50
CA HIS A 317 -10.97 4.34 -1.05
C HIS A 317 -11.82 3.23 -0.43
N ALA A 318 -12.86 2.80 -1.14
CA ALA A 318 -13.66 1.66 -0.72
C ALA A 318 -12.85 0.36 -0.80
N HIS A 319 -12.90 -0.43 0.25
CA HIS A 319 -12.23 -1.73 0.30
C HIS A 319 -13.09 -2.75 1.05
N ASP A 320 -12.97 -4.01 0.65
CA ASP A 320 -13.47 -5.24 1.29
C ASP A 320 -15.00 -5.39 1.46
N LEU A 321 -15.76 -4.29 1.54
CA LEU A 321 -17.23 -4.26 1.54
C LEU A 321 -17.76 -3.37 0.41
N PRO A 322 -18.91 -3.72 -0.21
CA PRO A 322 -19.48 -2.97 -1.34
C PRO A 322 -20.00 -1.59 -0.92
N TYR A 323 -20.30 -0.73 -1.91
CA TYR A 323 -20.96 0.57 -1.73
C TYR A 323 -20.23 1.55 -0.80
N SER A 324 -18.90 1.45 -0.70
CA SER A 324 -18.07 2.34 0.15
C SER A 324 -18.49 2.36 1.62
N ILE A 325 -19.11 1.27 2.08
CA ILE A 325 -19.54 1.09 3.47
C ILE A 325 -18.35 1.05 4.43
N LEU A 326 -17.22 0.56 3.90
CA LEU A 326 -15.93 0.53 4.53
C LEU A 326 -14.97 1.29 3.61
N SER A 327 -14.36 2.35 4.11
CA SER A 327 -13.49 3.19 3.30
C SER A 327 -12.38 3.79 4.11
N ASP A 328 -11.24 3.90 3.46
CA ASP A 328 -10.13 4.72 3.91
C ASP A 328 -10.21 6.10 3.25
N PHE A 329 -9.56 7.06 3.88
CA PHE A 329 -9.52 8.43 3.42
C PHE A 329 -8.07 8.92 3.40
N THR A 330 -7.65 9.44 2.26
CA THR A 330 -6.33 10.03 2.04
C THR A 330 -6.46 11.46 1.53
N ASP A 331 -5.48 12.31 1.85
CA ASP A 331 -5.41 13.69 1.37
C ASP A 331 -3.95 14.14 1.18
N ARG A 332 -3.74 15.40 0.79
CA ARG A 332 -2.41 16.04 0.66
C ARG A 332 -1.96 16.70 1.96
N GLY A 333 -2.00 15.97 3.08
CA GLY A 333 -1.45 16.45 4.34
C GLY A 333 0.09 16.55 4.32
N PRO A 334 0.75 16.64 5.48
CA PRO A 334 2.20 16.81 5.57
C PRO A 334 2.98 15.74 4.79
N LEU A 335 3.98 16.17 4.02
CA LEU A 335 4.83 15.28 3.23
C LEU A 335 5.98 14.76 4.09
N TRP A 336 6.02 13.45 4.32
CA TRP A 336 7.11 12.74 4.96
C TRP A 336 8.08 12.19 3.92
N ASP A 337 9.38 12.34 4.21
CA ASP A 337 10.47 11.73 3.46
C ASP A 337 11.15 10.61 4.29
N PRO A 338 10.78 9.33 4.07
CA PRO A 338 11.42 8.17 4.70
C PRO A 338 12.93 8.08 4.46
N ALA A 339 13.46 8.64 3.36
CA ALA A 339 14.88 8.57 3.05
C ALA A 339 15.74 9.52 3.92
N MET A 340 15.12 10.46 4.65
CA MET A 340 15.84 11.37 5.54
C MET A 340 16.20 10.74 6.89
N ASN A 341 15.49 9.68 7.32
CA ASN A 341 15.79 8.94 8.54
C ASN A 341 15.29 7.49 8.43
N TYR A 342 16.21 6.55 8.21
CA TYR A 342 15.86 5.14 8.05
C TYR A 342 16.90 4.19 8.68
N LEU A 343 16.44 2.99 9.05
CA LEU A 343 17.28 1.83 9.35
C LEU A 343 17.35 0.96 8.09
N ALA A 344 18.55 0.63 7.61
CA ALA A 344 18.69 -0.16 6.39
C ALA A 344 19.32 -1.53 6.60
N TYR A 345 18.76 -2.52 5.91
CA TYR A 345 19.18 -3.92 5.94
C TYR A 345 19.11 -4.54 4.54
N THR A 346 19.95 -5.53 4.28
CA THR A 346 19.73 -6.50 3.19
C THR A 346 19.22 -7.81 3.74
N TRP A 347 18.35 -8.49 2.99
CA TRP A 347 17.75 -9.77 3.38
C TRP A 347 17.78 -10.77 2.21
N ASP A 348 18.37 -11.94 2.45
CA ASP A 348 18.46 -13.04 1.46
C ASP A 348 17.53 -14.23 1.78
N GLY A 349 16.73 -14.12 2.85
CA GLY A 349 15.87 -15.20 3.34
C GLY A 349 16.41 -15.96 4.54
N VAL A 350 17.70 -15.79 4.85
CA VAL A 350 18.39 -16.45 5.95
C VAL A 350 19.15 -15.43 6.80
N ASN A 351 19.91 -14.57 6.16
CA ASN A 351 20.79 -13.57 6.73
C ASN A 351 20.17 -12.19 6.61
N LEU A 352 20.08 -11.51 7.76
CA LEU A 352 19.75 -10.09 7.85
C LEU A 352 21.04 -9.31 8.11
N VAL A 353 21.47 -8.52 7.14
CA VAL A 353 22.75 -7.79 7.24
C VAL A 353 22.48 -6.29 7.32
N PRO A 354 22.88 -5.61 8.41
CA PRO A 354 22.80 -4.16 8.52
C PRO A 354 23.58 -3.44 7.41
N SER A 355 23.10 -2.26 7.03
CA SER A 355 23.75 -1.45 6.00
C SER A 355 25.21 -1.10 6.33
N LEU A 356 26.03 -1.10 5.29
CA LEU A 356 27.44 -0.72 5.32
C LEU A 356 27.59 0.71 4.80
N ASN A 357 28.18 1.60 5.61
CA ASN A 357 28.66 2.89 5.14
C ASN A 357 29.86 2.67 4.21
N LYS A 358 29.76 3.20 2.99
CA LYS A 358 30.86 3.29 2.02
C LYS A 358 31.82 4.40 2.47
N THR A 359 32.79 4.08 3.32
CA THR A 359 33.77 5.06 3.80
C THR A 359 35.01 5.10 2.90
N SER A 360 34.90 5.81 1.77
CA SER A 360 36.00 6.19 0.85
C SER A 360 36.80 5.05 0.18
N ARG A 361 37.29 5.32 -1.04
CA ARG A 361 38.20 4.45 -1.79
C ARG A 361 39.55 4.35 -1.09
N ILE A 362 40.10 3.14 -0.94
CA ILE A 362 41.51 2.98 -0.59
C ILE A 362 42.32 3.54 -1.77
N THR A 363 43.11 4.59 -1.54
CA THR A 363 44.05 5.07 -2.56
C THR A 363 44.97 3.91 -2.96
N ASN A 364 44.83 3.47 -4.21
CA ASN A 364 45.56 2.40 -4.93
C ASN A 364 44.91 1.01 -5.04
N ASN A 365 43.63 0.81 -4.69
CA ASN A 365 42.88 -0.38 -5.14
C ASN A 365 41.39 -0.07 -5.42
N THR A 366 40.72 -0.91 -6.20
CA THR A 366 39.26 -0.82 -6.47
C THR A 366 38.39 -1.16 -5.24
N ASP A 367 39.01 -1.48 -4.11
CA ASP A 367 38.33 -1.92 -2.90
C ASP A 367 37.85 -0.73 -2.05
N PHE A 368 36.58 -0.80 -1.62
CA PHE A 368 35.98 0.15 -0.67
C PHE A 368 36.18 -0.34 0.77
N ILE A 369 36.42 0.56 1.72
CA ILE A 369 36.33 0.24 3.15
C ILE A 369 34.86 0.32 3.55
N TYR A 370 34.30 -0.84 3.91
CA TYR A 370 32.95 -0.96 4.43
C TYR A 370 32.95 -0.85 5.95
N LYS A 371 32.17 0.08 6.50
CA LYS A 371 31.95 0.20 7.95
C LYS A 371 30.46 0.15 8.24
N TYR A 372 30.00 -0.76 9.08
CA TYR A 372 28.59 -0.81 9.48
C TYR A 372 28.09 0.55 9.98
N ASN A 373 26.84 0.88 9.67
CA ASN A 373 26.14 1.93 10.38
C ASN A 373 25.97 1.50 11.85
N ASN A 374 26.34 2.37 12.78
CA ASN A 374 26.47 1.97 14.19
C ASN A 374 25.09 1.68 14.82
N ARG A 375 24.02 2.35 14.36
CA ARG A 375 22.67 2.27 14.95
C ARG A 375 22.04 0.89 14.77
N GLU A 376 21.99 0.39 13.53
CA GLU A 376 21.41 -0.91 13.18
C GLU A 376 22.16 -2.05 13.86
N ARG A 377 23.49 -1.91 13.99
CA ARG A 377 24.34 -2.91 14.66
C ARG A 377 24.09 -2.95 16.18
N GLU A 378 23.89 -1.79 16.80
CA GLU A 378 23.58 -1.68 18.24
C GLU A 378 22.20 -2.26 18.58
N TYR A 379 21.22 -2.10 17.70
CA TYR A 379 19.90 -2.70 17.88
C TYR A 379 19.87 -4.23 17.75
N GLY A 380 20.95 -4.83 17.23
CA GLY A 380 21.02 -6.26 17.01
C GLY A 380 19.96 -6.75 16.00
N PRO A 381 19.72 -8.06 15.96
CA PRO A 381 18.89 -8.66 14.92
C PRO A 381 17.40 -8.70 15.32
N TRP A 382 16.87 -7.57 15.82
CA TRP A 382 15.51 -7.43 16.36
C TRP A 382 14.38 -7.76 15.35
N LEU A 383 14.65 -7.61 14.05
CA LEU A 383 13.70 -7.93 12.98
C LEU A 383 13.32 -9.42 12.90
N PHE A 384 14.09 -10.32 13.53
CA PHE A 384 13.71 -11.74 13.65
C PHE A 384 12.61 -12.00 14.68
N PHE A 385 12.15 -10.99 15.42
CA PHE A 385 10.97 -11.15 16.25
C PHE A 385 9.72 -11.33 15.37
N MET A 386 9.25 -12.57 15.27
CA MET A 386 8.12 -13.01 14.44
C MET A 386 6.78 -12.99 15.18
N GLY A 387 6.77 -12.52 16.42
CA GLY A 387 5.58 -12.37 17.26
C GLY A 387 4.68 -11.21 16.82
N GLN A 388 3.64 -10.98 17.61
CA GLN A 388 2.70 -9.88 17.41
C GLN A 388 3.26 -8.59 18.02
N TRP A 389 3.37 -7.57 17.20
CA TRP A 389 3.77 -6.22 17.55
C TRP A 389 2.58 -5.47 18.13
N GLY A 390 2.23 -5.78 19.37
CA GLY A 390 1.12 -5.19 20.09
C GLY A 390 0.35 -6.20 20.92
N ASP A 391 -0.63 -5.67 21.66
CA ASP A 391 -1.43 -6.45 22.60
C ASP A 391 -2.20 -7.57 21.89
N LYS A 392 -2.46 -8.64 22.66
CA LYS A 392 -3.43 -9.65 22.27
C LYS A 392 -4.83 -9.02 22.25
N LYS A 393 -5.70 -9.52 21.35
CA LYS A 393 -7.11 -9.19 21.27
C LYS A 393 -7.73 -9.15 22.66
N MET A 394 -8.30 -7.99 22.98
CA MET A 394 -8.96 -7.73 24.24
C MET A 394 -10.12 -8.71 24.47
N ASP A 395 -10.27 -9.19 25.71
CA ASP A 395 -11.31 -10.14 26.09
C ASP A 395 -12.70 -9.61 25.69
N PRO A 396 -13.57 -10.42 25.05
CA PRO A 396 -14.94 -10.02 24.70
C PRO A 396 -15.78 -9.51 25.86
N LYS A 397 -15.41 -9.80 27.11
CA LYS A 397 -16.08 -9.31 28.33
C LYS A 397 -15.54 -7.98 28.85
N ASP A 398 -14.42 -7.48 28.33
CA ASP A 398 -13.89 -6.17 28.71
C ASP A 398 -14.89 -5.07 28.29
N PRO A 399 -15.25 -4.13 29.17
CA PRO A 399 -16.21 -3.08 28.86
C PRO A 399 -15.79 -2.14 27.71
N ARG A 400 -14.50 -2.09 27.36
CA ARG A 400 -13.97 -1.31 26.24
C ARG A 400 -14.11 -2.05 24.90
N GLN A 401 -14.32 -3.37 24.94
CA GLN A 401 -14.45 -4.21 23.75
C GLN A 401 -15.88 -4.15 23.22
N VAL A 402 -16.00 -4.02 21.90
CA VAL A 402 -17.30 -3.99 21.20
C VAL A 402 -17.22 -4.96 20.03
N TRP A 403 -18.22 -5.83 19.90
CA TRP A 403 -18.34 -6.72 18.75
C TRP A 403 -19.23 -6.11 17.68
N SER A 404 -18.81 -6.22 16.43
CA SER A 404 -19.68 -6.04 15.26
C SER A 404 -19.76 -7.33 14.45
N PRO A 405 -20.78 -7.49 13.59
CA PRO A 405 -20.87 -8.64 12.68
C PRO A 405 -19.65 -8.84 11.77
N TRP A 406 -18.80 -7.83 11.63
CA TRP A 406 -17.63 -7.83 10.75
C TRP A 406 -16.33 -8.06 11.51
N GLU A 407 -16.13 -7.37 12.64
CA GLU A 407 -14.90 -7.46 13.44
C GLU A 407 -15.10 -6.93 14.87
N TYR A 408 -14.20 -7.30 15.78
CA TYR A 408 -14.08 -6.70 17.12
C TYR A 408 -13.45 -5.30 17.07
N LYS A 409 -13.74 -4.48 18.08
CA LYS A 409 -13.13 -3.15 18.22
C LYS A 409 -11.62 -3.22 18.38
N TYR A 410 -11.12 -4.03 19.29
CA TYR A 410 -9.68 -4.26 19.50
C TYR A 410 -9.31 -5.67 19.06
N ILE A 411 -8.26 -5.81 18.25
CA ILE A 411 -7.75 -7.09 17.73
C ILE A 411 -6.26 -7.26 18.06
N ASP A 412 -5.67 -8.40 17.66
CA ASP A 412 -4.25 -8.66 17.85
C ASP A 412 -3.39 -7.65 17.07
N GLY A 413 -2.27 -7.22 17.64
CA GLY A 413 -1.22 -6.50 16.90
C GLY A 413 -0.69 -7.32 15.71
N PRO A 414 -0.16 -6.67 14.65
CA PRO A 414 0.31 -7.34 13.45
C PRO A 414 1.69 -7.98 13.66
N ARG A 415 2.08 -8.87 12.74
CA ARG A 415 3.47 -9.36 12.68
C ARG A 415 4.40 -8.35 12.04
N GLY A 416 5.68 -8.45 12.40
CA GLY A 416 6.74 -7.55 11.94
C GLY A 416 7.14 -7.70 10.46
N PRO A 417 8.12 -6.89 10.01
CA PRO A 417 8.50 -6.79 8.59
C PRO A 417 8.89 -8.11 7.91
N LEU A 418 9.68 -8.98 8.57
CA LEU A 418 10.12 -10.24 7.96
C LEU A 418 8.97 -11.24 7.73
N ALA A 419 7.81 -11.05 8.37
CA ALA A 419 6.61 -11.85 8.13
C ALA A 419 5.83 -11.45 6.86
N LYS A 420 6.26 -10.40 6.13
CA LYS A 420 5.51 -9.80 5.02
C LYS A 420 5.88 -10.38 3.64
N ASN A 421 6.34 -11.63 3.60
CA ASN A 421 6.65 -12.37 2.37
C ASN A 421 7.61 -11.61 1.44
N LEU A 422 8.79 -11.23 1.95
CA LEU A 422 9.74 -10.36 1.23
C LEU A 422 10.44 -11.08 0.07
N LEU A 423 10.50 -12.42 0.11
CA LEU A 423 11.16 -13.23 -0.92
C LEU A 423 10.27 -13.51 -2.13
N ARG A 424 9.01 -13.08 -2.13
CA ARG A 424 8.08 -13.28 -3.25
C ARG A 424 8.62 -12.83 -4.61
N GLU A 425 8.25 -13.58 -5.64
CA GLU A 425 8.52 -13.23 -7.04
C GLU A 425 7.48 -12.24 -7.57
N ASN A 426 6.20 -12.44 -7.20
CA ASN A 426 5.11 -11.54 -7.58
C ASN A 426 5.19 -10.23 -6.80
N ILE A 427 4.78 -9.12 -7.43
CA ILE A 427 4.79 -7.81 -6.76
C ILE A 427 3.80 -7.76 -5.59
N CYS A 428 2.63 -8.41 -5.74
CA CYS A 428 1.59 -8.47 -4.71
C CYS A 428 1.99 -9.40 -3.57
N GLN A 429 1.81 -8.95 -2.32
CA GLN A 429 2.18 -9.71 -1.13
C GLN A 429 1.40 -11.03 -0.98
N ARG A 430 0.07 -10.98 -1.18
CA ARG A 430 -0.83 -12.14 -1.18
C ARG A 430 -2.12 -11.84 -1.94
N SER A 431 -2.80 -12.88 -2.39
CA SER A 431 -4.13 -12.78 -2.96
C SER A 431 -5.16 -12.51 -1.87
N LYS A 432 -6.18 -11.69 -2.18
CA LYS A 432 -7.33 -11.51 -1.28
C LYS A 432 -8.16 -12.80 -1.23
N TRP A 433 -8.89 -13.06 -0.14
CA TRP A 433 -9.60 -14.34 0.07
C TRP A 433 -10.68 -14.65 -0.97
N TRP A 434 -11.18 -13.63 -1.68
CA TRP A 434 -12.14 -13.76 -2.78
C TRP A 434 -11.49 -13.78 -4.17
N ASN A 435 -10.16 -13.62 -4.27
CA ASN A 435 -9.44 -13.72 -5.53
C ASN A 435 -9.07 -15.19 -5.80
N PHE A 436 -10.06 -15.97 -6.25
CA PHE A 436 -9.90 -17.40 -6.53
C PHE A 436 -8.90 -17.73 -7.66
N TRP A 437 -8.42 -16.71 -8.38
CA TRP A 437 -7.50 -16.86 -9.52
C TRP A 437 -6.04 -16.56 -9.15
N ASP A 438 -5.77 -16.20 -7.89
CA ASP A 438 -4.44 -15.79 -7.40
C ASP A 438 -3.73 -14.73 -8.25
N GLY A 439 -4.49 -13.98 -9.06
CA GLY A 439 -3.94 -12.98 -9.98
C GLY A 439 -3.40 -11.77 -9.23
N CYS A 440 -2.15 -11.38 -9.52
CA CYS A 440 -1.59 -10.11 -9.08
C CYS A 440 -1.78 -9.07 -10.20
N THR A 441 -2.80 -8.23 -10.05
CA THR A 441 -3.10 -7.18 -11.04
C THR A 441 -2.18 -5.98 -10.82
N VAL A 442 -1.28 -5.75 -11.78
CA VAL A 442 -0.45 -4.54 -11.84
C VAL A 442 -1.12 -3.53 -12.74
N ARG A 443 -1.48 -2.38 -12.16
CA ARG A 443 -2.19 -1.33 -12.88
C ARG A 443 -1.23 -0.46 -13.70
N ASN A 444 -1.65 -0.15 -14.92
CA ASN A 444 -0.99 0.80 -15.82
C ASN A 444 -1.49 2.25 -15.64
N HIS A 445 -2.54 2.43 -14.84
CA HIS A 445 -3.17 3.72 -14.58
C HIS A 445 -3.47 3.89 -13.09
N LEU A 446 -3.48 5.15 -12.63
CA LEU A 446 -3.88 5.49 -11.27
C LEU A 446 -5.32 5.09 -11.00
N ASN A 447 -5.54 4.42 -9.87
CA ASN A 447 -6.87 4.31 -9.31
C ASN A 447 -7.12 5.57 -8.48
N MET A 448 -8.01 6.44 -8.95
CA MET A 448 -8.35 7.67 -8.23
C MET A 448 -9.29 7.34 -7.07
N GLY A 449 -9.05 7.96 -5.91
CA GLY A 449 -10.00 7.96 -4.81
C GLY A 449 -11.28 8.69 -5.22
N SER A 450 -12.34 8.50 -4.46
CA SER A 450 -13.63 9.18 -4.68
C SER A 450 -13.88 10.30 -3.67
N GLY A 451 -14.97 11.06 -3.81
CA GLY A 451 -15.34 12.09 -2.83
C GLY A 451 -14.66 13.44 -3.04
N ILE A 452 -14.80 14.33 -2.06
CA ILE A 452 -14.44 15.75 -2.18
C ILE A 452 -12.94 16.00 -2.29
N GLU A 453 -12.14 15.15 -1.64
CA GLU A 453 -10.67 15.20 -1.68
C GLU A 453 -10.10 14.53 -2.94
N SER A 454 -10.94 13.99 -3.83
CA SER A 454 -10.49 13.36 -5.05
C SER A 454 -10.01 14.39 -6.09
N GLU A 455 -8.84 14.14 -6.65
CA GLU A 455 -8.24 14.98 -7.70
C GLU A 455 -8.49 14.44 -9.12
N GLY A 456 -9.35 13.43 -9.28
CA GLY A 456 -9.61 12.85 -10.60
C GLY A 456 -10.83 11.92 -10.64
N ALA A 457 -11.30 11.64 -11.85
CA ALA A 457 -12.44 10.75 -12.02
C ALA A 457 -11.99 9.28 -12.06
N ASN A 458 -12.72 8.40 -11.36
CA ASN A 458 -12.54 6.95 -11.44
C ASN A 458 -12.51 6.51 -12.92
N THR A 459 -11.65 5.55 -13.25
CA THR A 459 -11.53 4.91 -14.58
C THR A 459 -12.88 4.49 -15.16
N CYS A 460 -13.77 3.99 -14.31
CA CYS A 460 -15.13 3.62 -14.66
C CYS A 460 -16.05 4.80 -15.04
N ILE A 461 -15.92 5.95 -14.37
CA ILE A 461 -16.59 7.21 -14.76
C ILE A 461 -16.05 7.69 -16.10
N THR A 462 -14.73 7.58 -16.31
CA THR A 462 -14.08 7.94 -17.57
C THR A 462 -14.55 7.07 -18.75
N ILE A 463 -14.82 5.77 -18.53
CA ILE A 463 -15.43 4.89 -19.55
C ILE A 463 -16.88 5.29 -19.81
N SER A 464 -17.67 5.57 -18.77
CA SER A 464 -19.03 6.08 -18.94
C SER A 464 -19.06 7.38 -19.76
N ASN A 465 -18.08 8.26 -19.57
CA ASN A 465 -17.96 9.51 -20.32
C ASN A 465 -17.63 9.31 -21.82
N LYS A 466 -17.14 8.12 -22.22
CA LYS A 466 -16.95 7.76 -23.63
C LYS A 466 -18.23 7.25 -24.31
N ILE A 467 -19.29 6.99 -23.54
CA ILE A 467 -20.59 6.55 -24.07
C ILE A 467 -21.37 7.79 -24.54
N SER A 468 -21.55 7.94 -25.84
CA SER A 468 -22.22 9.10 -26.46
C SER A 468 -23.73 9.15 -26.22
N ASN A 469 -24.39 8.01 -26.00
CA ASN A 469 -25.83 7.95 -25.75
C ASN A 469 -26.14 8.22 -24.26
N PRO A 470 -26.94 9.25 -23.93
CA PRO A 470 -27.19 9.67 -22.55
C PRO A 470 -27.96 8.63 -21.72
N ILE A 471 -28.84 7.83 -22.32
CA ILE A 471 -29.61 6.79 -21.63
C ILE A 471 -28.71 5.60 -21.33
N ILE A 472 -27.90 5.17 -22.30
CA ILE A 472 -26.94 4.08 -22.10
C ILE A 472 -25.88 4.49 -21.09
N ARG A 473 -25.42 5.76 -21.16
CA ARG A 473 -24.50 6.34 -20.19
C ARG A 473 -25.10 6.34 -18.79
N LEU A 474 -26.37 6.74 -18.64
CA LEU A 474 -27.07 6.72 -17.35
C LEU A 474 -27.20 5.31 -16.79
N ILE A 475 -27.64 4.35 -17.62
CA ILE A 475 -27.79 2.95 -17.23
C ILE A 475 -26.42 2.34 -16.87
N PHE A 476 -25.40 2.55 -17.70
CA PHE A 476 -24.06 2.06 -17.46
C PHE A 476 -23.45 2.69 -16.21
N SER A 477 -23.60 4.00 -16.02
CA SER A 477 -23.20 4.68 -14.79
C SER A 477 -23.92 4.09 -13.59
N TRP A 478 -25.24 3.87 -13.63
CA TRP A 478 -25.99 3.34 -12.50
C TRP A 478 -25.63 1.90 -12.15
N ILE A 479 -25.44 1.05 -13.17
CA ILE A 479 -25.03 -0.35 -13.02
C ILE A 479 -23.58 -0.46 -12.55
N SER A 480 -22.72 0.49 -12.93
CA SER A 480 -21.30 0.46 -12.57
C SER A 480 -21.00 1.21 -11.26
N TYR A 481 -21.76 2.24 -10.90
CA TYR A 481 -21.53 3.12 -9.76
C TYR A 481 -21.37 2.36 -8.43
N GLY A 482 -20.16 2.45 -7.85
CA GLY A 482 -19.85 1.93 -6.51
C GLY A 482 -20.05 0.41 -6.33
N GLY A 483 -20.23 -0.34 -7.44
CA GLY A 483 -20.60 -1.75 -7.44
C GLY A 483 -19.57 -2.68 -8.08
N TRP A 484 -19.92 -3.96 -8.17
CA TRP A 484 -19.08 -5.03 -8.73
C TRP A 484 -18.60 -4.77 -10.15
N ILE A 485 -19.34 -3.99 -10.96
CA ILE A 485 -18.97 -3.76 -12.37
C ILE A 485 -17.83 -2.76 -12.51
N CYS A 486 -17.79 -1.65 -11.76
CA CYS A 486 -16.57 -0.83 -11.74
C CYS A 486 -15.40 -1.62 -11.16
N PHE A 487 -15.62 -2.43 -10.12
CA PHE A 487 -14.57 -3.32 -9.60
C PHE A 487 -14.05 -4.30 -10.67
N ILE A 488 -14.94 -4.94 -11.44
CA ILE A 488 -14.57 -5.85 -12.54
C ILE A 488 -13.83 -5.07 -13.64
N VAL A 489 -14.38 -3.95 -14.10
CA VAL A 489 -13.77 -3.11 -15.14
C VAL A 489 -12.38 -2.64 -14.71
N ASP A 490 -12.22 -2.18 -13.48
CA ASP A 490 -10.93 -1.75 -12.93
C ASP A 490 -9.93 -2.92 -12.77
N ASN A 491 -10.40 -4.17 -12.66
CA ASN A 491 -9.53 -5.36 -12.64
C ASN A 491 -9.18 -5.87 -14.06
N PHE A 492 -10.05 -5.68 -15.05
CA PHE A 492 -9.84 -6.13 -16.44
C PHE A 492 -9.18 -5.09 -17.35
N TRP A 493 -9.32 -3.80 -17.03
CA TRP A 493 -8.73 -2.67 -17.78
C TRP A 493 -7.49 -2.07 -17.09
N ALA A 494 -6.97 -2.75 -16.06
CA ALA A 494 -5.75 -2.40 -15.34
C ALA A 494 -4.49 -2.55 -16.20
#